data_AF-A0A410PTR8-F1
#
_entry.id   AF-A0A410PTR8-F1
#
_cell.length_a   1.000
_cell.length_b   1.000
_cell.length_c   1.000
_cell.angle_alpha   90.00
_cell.angle_beta   90.00
_cell.angle_gamma   90.00
#
_symmetry.space_group_name_H-M   'P 1'
#
loop_
_entity.id
_entity.type
_entity.pdbx_description
1 polymer ?
#
loop_
_entity_poly.entity_id
_entity_poly.type
_entity_poly.pdbx_seq_one_letter_code
_entity_poly.pdbx_strand_id
1 'polypeptide(L)'
;MIKRKIVTGALVLSLILSGAVFAYAEDAPAFQVNGTSVAFNSETGLPYVSETDRTMMPLRACLNAIDCQVDWNQEEKTALLSKGDIKVTIPIGQSTIFVNEKQVKTDCPAVLKNGRTYLPLRAIMESFGYAVDWDNKTRTVHATELTASTINGGTTGIFSRRQLTFDGFDGIEGDVTLPYVNLAEKGDCPYVYFGFDWENDLGNVEGGFQFIEDEAHPGYNKWTVFMRQGASWLNGSNSYLEQGSKHHLKLYAENVSKNQADLVIQLDGREVVRKVSDRADFDKACAKAVVSMAMSKVFDGSNCFSQAKGAKLENVKVSKTGTDSYSDFYGYELYHKWNPSLGKSGMWFGTADCISSYLHYDQDGGVSIYKAN
;
A
#
# COMPACT_ATOMS: atom_id res chain seq x y z
N MET A 1 52.79 34.50 -71.44
CA MET A 1 51.85 35.55 -70.98
C MET A 1 50.42 35.05 -71.06
N ILE A 2 49.66 35.19 -69.97
CA ILE A 2 48.19 35.40 -69.85
C ILE A 2 47.23 34.81 -70.91
N LYS A 3 46.28 33.96 -70.43
CA LYS A 3 44.82 33.80 -70.74
C LYS A 3 44.46 32.30 -70.69
N ARG A 4 43.76 31.71 -69.71
CA ARG A 4 42.56 32.04 -68.88
C ARG A 4 41.21 31.78 -69.57
N LYS A 5 40.26 31.25 -68.79
CA LYS A 5 38.87 30.78 -69.10
C LYS A 5 38.85 29.41 -69.83
N ILE A 6 37.95 28.44 -69.54
CA ILE A 6 36.83 28.27 -68.56
C ILE A 6 36.74 26.78 -68.15
N VAL A 7 36.27 26.48 -66.93
CA VAL A 7 35.46 25.27 -66.60
C VAL A 7 34.29 25.73 -65.73
N THR A 8 33.07 25.28 -66.06
CA THR A 8 31.83 25.71 -65.41
C THR A 8 31.49 24.78 -64.24
N GLY A 9 31.60 25.26 -63.01
CA GLY A 9 31.16 24.51 -61.82
C GLY A 9 29.72 24.86 -61.45
N ALA A 10 28.82 23.87 -61.44
CA ALA A 10 27.47 24.03 -60.90
C ALA A 10 27.50 23.90 -59.37
N LEU A 11 27.08 24.95 -58.66
CA LEU A 11 27.00 24.96 -57.20
C LEU A 11 25.61 24.47 -56.75
N VAL A 12 25.52 23.28 -56.17
CA VAL A 12 24.29 22.80 -55.53
C VAL A 12 24.29 23.26 -54.08
N LEU A 13 23.43 24.24 -53.77
CA LEU A 13 23.30 24.79 -52.42
C LEU A 13 22.23 24.02 -51.64
N SER A 14 22.64 23.01 -50.86
CA SER A 14 21.74 22.26 -49.97
C SER A 14 21.37 23.12 -48.76
N LEU A 15 20.16 23.69 -48.76
CA LEU A 15 19.64 24.48 -47.65
C LEU A 15 19.24 23.55 -46.49
N ILE A 16 20.07 23.45 -45.44
CA ILE A 16 19.72 22.72 -44.22
C ILE A 16 18.72 23.57 -43.45
N LEU A 17 17.44 23.19 -43.53
CA LEU A 17 16.37 23.85 -42.79
C LEU A 17 16.41 23.38 -41.33
N SER A 18 17.21 24.05 -40.50
CA SER A 18 17.26 23.80 -39.05
C SER A 18 15.95 24.26 -38.40
N GLY A 19 14.98 23.33 -38.30
CA GLY A 19 13.75 23.57 -37.55
C GLY A 19 14.08 23.84 -36.08
N ALA A 20 13.68 25.01 -35.58
CA ALA A 20 13.82 25.33 -34.17
C ALA A 20 12.90 24.43 -33.35
N VAL A 21 13.48 23.50 -32.60
CA VAL A 21 12.75 22.71 -31.60
C VAL A 21 12.48 23.63 -30.41
N PHE A 22 11.28 24.18 -30.34
CA PHE A 22 10.83 24.89 -29.15
C PHE A 22 10.57 23.87 -28.04
N ALA A 23 11.48 23.81 -27.07
CA ALA A 23 11.20 23.15 -25.81
C ALA A 23 10.16 23.97 -25.05
N TYR A 24 8.91 23.52 -25.06
CA TYR A 24 7.90 24.02 -24.14
C TYR A 24 8.35 23.70 -22.72
N ALA A 25 8.38 24.70 -21.84
CA ALA A 25 8.55 24.45 -20.42
C ALA A 25 7.34 23.61 -19.96
N GLU A 26 7.61 22.40 -19.47
CA GLU A 26 6.56 21.50 -19.01
C GLU A 26 5.89 22.09 -17.77
N ASP A 27 4.56 22.12 -17.73
CA ASP A 27 3.84 22.71 -16.59
C ASP A 27 4.23 22.02 -15.27
N ALA A 28 4.44 22.84 -14.24
CA ALA A 28 4.83 22.37 -12.92
C ALA A 28 3.75 21.43 -12.35
N PRO A 29 4.12 20.28 -11.76
CA PRO A 29 3.15 19.35 -11.18
C PRO A 29 2.21 20.02 -10.16
N ALA A 30 0.91 19.75 -10.27
CA ALA A 30 -0.08 20.22 -9.33
C ALA A 30 -0.20 19.29 -8.11
N PHE A 31 -0.74 19.81 -7.01
CA PHE A 31 -1.06 19.02 -5.80
C PHE A 31 -2.47 19.33 -5.33
N GLN A 32 -3.24 18.29 -5.01
CA GLN A 32 -4.57 18.40 -4.42
C GLN A 32 -4.67 17.55 -3.14
N VAL A 33 -5.30 18.10 -2.12
CA VAL A 33 -5.67 17.39 -0.88
C VAL A 33 -7.20 17.34 -0.81
N ASN A 34 -7.78 16.14 -0.74
CA ASN A 34 -9.23 15.93 -0.66
C ASN A 34 -10.00 16.73 -1.75
N GLY A 35 -9.45 16.78 -2.97
CA GLY A 35 -9.98 17.52 -4.12
C GLY A 35 -9.71 19.04 -4.13
N THR A 36 -9.08 19.60 -3.09
CA THR A 36 -8.72 21.03 -2.99
C THR A 36 -7.28 21.26 -3.44
N SER A 37 -7.08 22.15 -4.42
CA SER A 37 -5.74 22.48 -4.94
C SER A 37 -4.90 23.27 -3.94
N VAL A 38 -3.63 22.87 -3.77
CA VAL A 38 -2.63 23.62 -3.00
C VAL A 38 -1.91 24.60 -3.92
N ALA A 39 -1.85 25.87 -3.53
CA ALA A 39 -1.21 26.92 -4.30
C ALA A 39 0.31 27.00 -4.04
N PHE A 40 1.09 27.09 -5.12
CA PHE A 40 2.55 27.22 -5.08
C PHE A 40 3.00 28.54 -5.70
N ASN A 41 4.04 29.15 -5.13
CA ASN A 41 4.62 30.40 -5.62
C ASN A 41 6.14 30.45 -5.32
N SER A 42 6.81 31.57 -5.62
CA SER A 42 8.25 31.75 -5.36
C SER A 42 8.63 31.73 -3.87
N GLU A 43 7.70 32.01 -2.97
CA GLU A 43 7.89 32.03 -1.51
C GLU A 43 7.66 30.65 -0.88
N THR A 44 6.64 29.91 -1.31
CA THR A 44 6.37 28.53 -0.86
C THR A 44 7.25 27.50 -1.58
N GLY A 45 7.79 27.84 -2.74
CA GLY A 45 8.52 26.94 -3.64
C GLY A 45 7.60 26.36 -4.70
N LEU A 46 8.17 26.01 -5.87
CA LEU A 46 7.43 25.41 -6.98
C LEU A 46 7.77 23.91 -7.09
N PRO A 47 6.77 23.03 -7.29
CA PRO A 47 6.98 21.64 -7.68
C PRO A 47 7.81 21.51 -8.95
N TYR A 48 8.54 20.39 -9.08
CA TYR A 48 9.29 20.05 -10.30
C TYR A 48 9.46 18.54 -10.45
N VAL A 49 9.74 18.07 -11.66
CA VAL A 49 10.18 16.68 -11.90
C VAL A 49 11.71 16.62 -11.82
N SER A 50 12.26 15.67 -11.06
CA SER A 50 13.71 15.46 -10.97
C SER A 50 14.29 14.79 -12.23
N GLU A 51 15.62 14.83 -12.35
CA GLU A 51 16.36 14.09 -13.40
C GLU A 51 16.15 12.56 -13.34
N THR A 52 15.64 12.05 -12.22
CA THR A 52 15.33 10.62 -11.98
C THR A 52 13.83 10.32 -12.16
N ASP A 53 13.10 11.18 -12.87
CA ASP A 53 11.65 11.08 -13.10
C ASP A 53 10.85 10.86 -11.80
N ARG A 54 11.00 11.81 -10.86
CA ARG A 54 10.22 11.88 -9.62
C ARG A 54 9.66 13.28 -9.40
N THR A 55 8.37 13.35 -9.09
CA THR A 55 7.70 14.61 -8.73
C THR A 55 8.15 15.06 -7.34
N MET A 56 8.95 16.12 -7.31
CA MET A 56 9.50 16.72 -6.10
C MET A 56 8.62 17.88 -5.65
N MET A 57 8.04 17.77 -4.46
CA MET A 57 7.09 18.74 -3.91
C MET A 57 7.70 19.55 -2.75
N PRO A 58 7.41 20.86 -2.61
CA PRO A 58 7.90 21.68 -1.50
C PRO A 58 7.17 21.29 -0.20
N LEU A 59 7.87 20.51 0.64
CA LEU A 59 7.29 19.72 1.73
C LEU A 59 6.36 20.52 2.66
N ARG A 60 6.82 21.70 3.12
CA ARG A 60 6.07 22.56 4.05
C ARG A 60 4.73 23.04 3.48
N ALA A 61 4.70 23.41 2.20
CA ALA A 61 3.48 23.92 1.57
C ALA A 61 2.42 22.83 1.44
N CYS A 62 2.85 21.60 1.14
CA CYS A 62 1.97 20.43 1.05
C CYS A 62 1.45 19.97 2.42
N LEU A 63 2.29 19.99 3.45
CA LEU A 63 1.92 19.50 4.78
C LEU A 63 1.08 20.50 5.59
N ASN A 64 1.24 21.80 5.36
CA ASN A 64 0.32 22.80 5.90
C ASN A 64 -1.13 22.57 5.43
N ALA A 65 -1.34 21.99 4.23
CA ALA A 65 -2.68 21.70 3.70
C ALA A 65 -3.36 20.47 4.36
N ILE A 66 -2.66 19.78 5.27
CA ILE A 66 -3.23 18.72 6.13
C ILE A 66 -3.04 19.02 7.62
N ASP A 67 -2.83 20.30 7.99
CA ASP A 67 -2.60 20.74 9.38
C ASP A 67 -1.42 20.04 10.08
N CYS A 68 -0.41 19.59 9.33
CA CYS A 68 0.80 19.00 9.88
C CYS A 68 1.83 20.09 10.20
N GLN A 69 2.31 20.10 11.45
CA GLN A 69 3.40 20.97 11.90
C GLN A 69 4.72 20.52 11.26
N VAL A 70 5.52 21.50 10.82
CA VAL A 70 6.80 21.27 10.14
C VAL A 70 7.89 22.11 10.78
N ASP A 71 8.77 21.47 11.54
CA ASP A 71 9.94 22.09 12.17
C ASP A 71 11.24 21.69 11.47
N TRP A 72 12.32 22.36 11.83
CA TRP A 72 13.64 22.17 11.21
C TRP A 72 14.74 22.15 12.28
N ASN A 73 15.48 21.04 12.35
CA ASN A 73 16.72 20.97 13.08
C ASN A 73 17.88 21.35 12.15
N GLN A 74 18.52 22.49 12.43
CA GLN A 74 19.61 23.05 11.65
C GLN A 74 20.95 22.31 11.85
N GLU A 75 21.17 21.73 13.03
CA GLU A 75 22.39 20.99 13.37
C GLU A 75 22.40 19.63 12.64
N GLU A 76 21.32 18.87 12.81
CA GLU A 76 21.12 17.55 12.19
C GLU A 76 20.63 17.62 10.73
N LYS A 77 20.44 18.82 10.17
CA LYS A 77 19.87 19.07 8.82
C LYS A 77 18.65 18.20 8.53
N THR A 78 17.68 18.25 9.42
CA THR A 78 16.57 17.30 9.47
C THR A 78 15.24 18.05 9.60
N ALA A 79 14.28 17.72 8.75
CA ALA A 79 12.90 18.20 8.90
C ALA A 79 12.14 17.29 9.88
N LEU A 80 11.40 17.91 10.79
CA LEU A 80 10.64 17.24 11.84
C LEU A 80 9.16 17.54 11.61
N LEU A 81 8.34 16.51 11.45
CA LEU A 81 6.92 16.64 11.11
C LEU A 81 6.08 16.06 12.24
N SER A 82 4.96 16.70 12.58
CA SER A 82 4.01 16.14 13.55
C SER A 82 2.55 16.44 13.19
N LYS A 83 1.68 15.44 13.36
CA LYS A 83 0.22 15.57 13.30
C LYS A 83 -0.42 14.53 14.23
N GLY A 84 -1.09 14.97 15.29
CA GLY A 84 -1.49 14.08 16.38
C GLY A 84 -0.29 13.32 16.96
N ASP A 85 -0.44 12.01 17.15
CA ASP A 85 0.63 11.13 17.67
C ASP A 85 1.66 10.70 16.60
N ILE A 86 1.46 11.06 15.33
CA ILE A 86 2.34 10.69 14.24
C ILE A 86 3.47 11.72 14.13
N LYS A 87 4.71 11.26 14.30
CA LYS A 87 5.94 12.02 14.12
C LYS A 87 6.74 11.45 12.97
N VAL A 88 7.18 12.30 12.05
CA VAL A 88 8.03 11.91 10.92
C VAL A 88 9.33 12.71 10.92
N THR A 89 10.45 12.01 10.90
CA THR A 89 11.80 12.58 10.85
C THR A 89 12.40 12.37 9.46
N ILE A 90 12.83 13.44 8.79
CA ILE A 90 13.34 13.42 7.42
C ILE A 90 14.75 14.01 7.37
N PRO A 91 15.80 13.19 7.43
CA PRO A 91 17.18 13.63 7.23
C PRO A 91 17.42 14.02 5.76
N ILE A 92 18.00 15.20 5.52
CA ILE A 92 18.32 15.63 4.15
C ILE A 92 19.48 14.80 3.58
N GLY A 93 19.34 14.39 2.32
CA GLY A 93 20.32 13.59 1.58
C GLY A 93 20.14 12.08 1.72
N GLN A 94 19.14 11.59 2.47
CA GLN A 94 18.88 10.16 2.64
C GLN A 94 17.59 9.72 1.95
N SER A 95 17.60 8.54 1.31
CA SER A 95 16.40 7.85 0.78
C SER A 95 15.64 7.09 1.87
N THR A 96 15.50 7.71 3.04
CA THR A 96 14.93 7.10 4.25
C THR A 96 14.36 8.19 5.14
N ILE A 97 13.18 7.92 5.68
CA ILE A 97 12.52 8.70 6.73
C ILE A 97 12.22 7.78 7.92
N PHE A 98 11.90 8.36 9.08
CA PHE A 98 11.49 7.61 10.26
C PHE A 98 10.09 8.06 10.68
N VAL A 99 9.16 7.12 10.82
CA VAL A 99 7.75 7.36 11.17
C VAL A 99 7.52 6.68 12.51
N ASN A 100 7.33 7.46 13.58
CA ASN A 100 7.32 6.95 14.96
C ASN A 100 8.50 5.97 15.21
N GLU A 101 9.71 6.45 14.91
CA GLU A 101 11.00 5.70 14.99
C GLU A 101 11.17 4.56 13.96
N LYS A 102 10.10 4.04 13.35
CA LYS A 102 10.16 3.00 12.30
C LYS A 102 10.77 3.54 11.02
N GLN A 103 11.81 2.87 10.51
CA GLN A 103 12.44 3.23 9.24
C GLN A 103 11.51 2.95 8.04
N VAL A 104 11.34 3.95 7.18
CA VAL A 104 10.59 3.86 5.92
C VAL A 104 11.49 4.32 4.77
N LYS A 105 11.64 3.49 3.74
CA LYS A 105 12.40 3.83 2.53
C LYS A 105 11.61 4.79 1.64
N THR A 106 12.32 5.67 0.93
CA THR A 106 11.73 6.57 -0.07
C THR A 106 12.38 6.35 -1.43
N ASP A 107 11.64 6.57 -2.51
CA ASP A 107 12.10 6.40 -3.90
C ASP A 107 13.39 7.15 -4.23
N CYS A 108 13.56 8.34 -3.64
CA CYS A 108 14.74 9.17 -3.79
C CYS A 108 15.05 9.94 -2.48
N PRO A 109 16.23 10.57 -2.38
CA PRO A 109 16.60 11.33 -1.20
C PRO A 109 15.78 12.61 -1.01
N ALA A 110 15.58 13.02 0.24
CA ALA A 110 15.10 14.37 0.55
C ALA A 110 16.18 15.40 0.17
N VAL A 111 15.81 16.46 -0.55
CA VAL A 111 16.76 17.49 -1.02
C VAL A 111 16.43 18.87 -0.49
N LEU A 112 17.47 19.67 -0.19
CA LEU A 112 17.33 21.07 0.17
C LEU A 112 17.60 21.94 -1.08
N LYS A 113 16.55 22.58 -1.62
CA LYS A 113 16.63 23.44 -2.81
C LYS A 113 16.10 24.83 -2.46
N ASN A 114 16.93 25.85 -2.66
CA ASN A 114 16.60 27.25 -2.33
C ASN A 114 16.04 27.42 -0.90
N GLY A 115 16.68 26.80 0.09
CA GLY A 115 16.28 26.86 1.51
C GLY A 115 15.00 26.09 1.86
N ARG A 116 14.49 25.22 0.98
CA ARG A 116 13.25 24.45 1.19
C ARG A 116 13.49 22.96 0.96
N THR A 117 12.88 22.12 1.79
CA THR A 117 12.91 20.67 1.67
C THR A 117 11.96 20.19 0.58
N TYR A 118 12.44 19.32 -0.31
CA TYR A 118 11.67 18.65 -1.34
C TYR A 118 11.84 17.13 -1.27
N LEU A 119 10.73 16.41 -1.46
CA LEU A 119 10.65 14.95 -1.54
C LEU A 119 9.36 14.55 -2.29
N PRO A 120 9.27 13.37 -2.93
CA PRO A 120 7.99 12.81 -3.35
C PRO A 120 7.09 12.57 -2.14
N LEU A 121 5.83 13.00 -2.23
CA LEU A 121 4.94 13.07 -1.06
C LEU A 121 4.44 11.71 -0.55
N ARG A 122 4.46 10.66 -1.38
CA ARG A 122 3.75 9.39 -1.10
C ARG A 122 4.03 8.86 0.31
N ALA A 123 5.29 8.56 0.63
CA ALA A 123 5.65 7.98 1.93
C ALA A 123 5.24 8.85 3.13
N ILE A 124 5.28 10.19 2.99
CA ILE A 124 4.90 11.13 4.07
C ILE A 124 3.38 11.17 4.23
N MET A 125 2.64 11.28 3.12
CA MET A 125 1.19 11.39 3.14
C MET A 125 0.54 10.06 3.55
N GLU A 126 1.07 8.92 3.08
CA GLU A 126 0.67 7.58 3.54
C GLU A 126 0.90 7.43 5.06
N SER A 127 2.02 7.97 5.59
CA SER A 127 2.28 8.00 7.04
C SER A 127 1.25 8.80 7.84
N PHE A 128 0.63 9.82 7.24
CA PHE A 128 -0.44 10.62 7.83
C PHE A 128 -1.85 10.12 7.47
N GLY A 129 -1.98 8.92 6.88
CA GLY A 129 -3.27 8.32 6.56
C GLY A 129 -3.92 8.84 5.26
N TYR A 130 -3.12 9.25 4.26
CA TYR A 130 -3.61 9.65 2.94
C TYR A 130 -3.10 8.70 1.85
N ALA A 131 -3.99 8.20 0.97
CA ALA A 131 -3.56 7.56 -0.27
C ALA A 131 -3.06 8.61 -1.27
N VAL A 132 -2.02 8.26 -2.05
CA VAL A 132 -1.41 9.17 -3.04
C VAL A 132 -1.38 8.57 -4.44
N ASP A 133 -2.17 9.16 -5.32
CA ASP A 133 -2.26 8.83 -6.75
C ASP A 133 -1.68 9.95 -7.65
N TRP A 134 -1.34 9.60 -8.89
CA TRP A 134 -0.82 10.51 -9.91
C TRP A 134 -1.68 10.48 -11.17
N ASP A 135 -2.38 11.58 -11.46
CA ASP A 135 -3.03 11.77 -12.75
C ASP A 135 -2.03 12.33 -13.77
N ASN A 136 -1.59 11.44 -14.67
CA ASN A 136 -0.68 11.78 -15.75
C ASN A 136 -1.29 12.74 -16.80
N LYS A 137 -2.62 12.87 -16.89
CA LYS A 137 -3.28 13.77 -17.85
C LYS A 137 -3.27 15.22 -17.37
N THR A 138 -3.51 15.45 -16.08
CA THR A 138 -3.50 16.78 -15.46
C THR A 138 -2.18 17.12 -14.77
N ARG A 139 -1.24 16.16 -14.69
CA ARG A 139 0.03 16.26 -13.95
C ARG A 139 -0.20 16.59 -12.47
N THR A 140 -1.22 15.97 -11.88
CA THR A 140 -1.65 16.23 -10.50
C THR A 140 -1.30 15.07 -9.58
N VAL A 141 -0.63 15.37 -8.47
CA VAL A 141 -0.58 14.49 -7.31
C VAL A 141 -1.86 14.68 -6.51
N HIS A 142 -2.66 13.62 -6.36
CA HIS A 142 -3.86 13.62 -5.53
C HIS A 142 -3.55 12.91 -4.21
N ALA A 143 -3.69 13.62 -3.09
CA ALA A 143 -3.75 13.02 -1.76
C ALA A 143 -5.20 12.99 -1.29
N THR A 144 -5.66 11.82 -0.85
CA THR A 144 -7.01 11.65 -0.29
C THR A 144 -6.94 10.92 1.04
N GLU A 145 -7.57 11.50 2.05
CA GLU A 145 -7.62 11.00 3.41
C GLU A 145 -8.35 9.67 3.49
N LEU A 146 -7.74 8.69 4.16
CA LEU A 146 -8.26 7.34 4.34
C LEU A 146 -9.12 7.27 5.60
N THR A 147 -10.38 7.67 5.43
CA THR A 147 -11.44 7.51 6.43
C THR A 147 -12.23 6.23 6.19
N ALA A 148 -12.95 5.77 7.22
CA ALA A 148 -13.90 4.65 7.09
C ALA A 148 -14.91 4.88 5.95
N SER A 149 -15.38 6.11 5.70
CA SER A 149 -16.33 6.37 4.61
C SER A 149 -15.69 6.34 3.22
N THR A 150 -14.42 6.74 3.08
CA THR A 150 -13.69 6.68 1.79
C THR A 150 -13.25 5.27 1.39
N ILE A 151 -13.18 4.33 2.34
CA ILE A 151 -12.77 2.94 2.12
C ILE A 151 -13.99 2.04 2.30
N ASN A 152 -14.48 1.46 1.19
CA ASN A 152 -15.63 0.55 1.18
C ASN A 152 -16.92 1.14 1.84
N GLY A 153 -17.09 2.47 1.84
CA GLY A 153 -18.33 3.14 2.25
C GLY A 153 -18.72 2.98 3.73
N GLY A 154 -17.75 2.83 4.64
CA GLY A 154 -17.99 2.66 6.08
C GLY A 154 -18.34 1.22 6.51
N THR A 155 -18.40 0.27 5.58
CA THR A 155 -18.76 -1.12 5.88
C THR A 155 -17.57 -2.00 6.26
N THR A 156 -16.34 -1.51 6.09
CA THR A 156 -15.11 -2.20 6.49
C THR A 156 -14.66 -1.76 7.88
N GLY A 157 -13.96 -2.61 8.63
CA GLY A 157 -13.37 -2.25 9.92
C GLY A 157 -11.93 -1.74 9.79
N ILE A 158 -11.11 -1.97 10.81
CA ILE A 158 -9.69 -1.57 10.82
C ILE A 158 -8.86 -2.64 10.08
N PHE A 159 -7.89 -2.23 9.27
CA PHE A 159 -6.89 -3.11 8.69
C PHE A 159 -5.56 -2.41 8.41
N SER A 160 -4.45 -3.13 8.62
CA SER A 160 -3.19 -2.91 7.91
C SER A 160 -3.12 -3.94 6.78
N ARG A 161 -3.04 -3.48 5.53
CA ARG A 161 -2.94 -4.33 4.33
C ARG A 161 -1.67 -3.99 3.57
N ARG A 162 -0.90 -5.02 3.20
CA ARG A 162 0.18 -4.92 2.21
C ARG A 162 -0.18 -5.76 0.99
N GLN A 163 -0.19 -5.15 -0.19
CA GLN A 163 -0.56 -5.78 -1.46
C GLN A 163 0.51 -5.49 -2.52
N LEU A 164 0.95 -6.55 -3.20
CA LEU A 164 1.89 -6.46 -4.31
C LEU A 164 1.21 -5.96 -5.60
N THR A 165 2.00 -5.68 -6.63
CA THR A 165 1.49 -5.44 -7.99
C THR A 165 0.77 -6.66 -8.58
N PHE A 166 -0.06 -6.45 -9.62
CA PHE A 166 -0.78 -7.53 -10.34
C PHE A 166 0.17 -8.22 -11.33
N ASP A 167 1.02 -9.09 -10.79
CA ASP A 167 2.21 -9.62 -11.47
C ASP A 167 2.32 -11.16 -11.40
N GLY A 168 1.16 -11.83 -11.44
CA GLY A 168 1.05 -13.27 -11.68
C GLY A 168 1.23 -14.14 -10.45
N PHE A 169 0.78 -13.72 -9.27
CA PHE A 169 0.99 -14.46 -8.02
C PHE A 169 -0.06 -15.54 -7.78
N ASP A 170 0.37 -16.78 -7.53
CA ASP A 170 -0.48 -17.96 -7.30
C ASP A 170 -0.30 -18.61 -5.92
N GLY A 171 0.70 -18.18 -5.15
CA GLY A 171 0.99 -18.71 -3.82
C GLY A 171 1.58 -17.67 -2.89
N ILE A 172 1.25 -17.79 -1.61
CA ILE A 172 1.78 -16.97 -0.52
C ILE A 172 1.87 -17.82 0.76
N GLU A 173 3.02 -17.78 1.42
CA GLU A 173 3.29 -18.50 2.67
C GLU A 173 4.02 -17.60 3.67
N GLY A 174 3.98 -17.94 4.95
CA GLY A 174 4.72 -17.22 5.99
C GLY A 174 4.39 -17.72 7.39
N ASP A 175 5.22 -17.32 8.35
CA ASP A 175 4.95 -17.61 9.75
C ASP A 175 4.07 -16.50 10.34
N VAL A 176 2.99 -16.90 11.00
CA VAL A 176 1.99 -16.01 11.58
C VAL A 176 1.98 -16.19 13.09
N THR A 177 2.22 -15.12 13.85
CA THR A 177 1.92 -15.08 15.29
C THR A 177 0.53 -14.49 15.48
N LEU A 178 -0.35 -15.23 16.15
CA LEU A 178 -1.74 -14.85 16.36
C LEU A 178 -1.86 -13.83 17.49
N PRO A 179 -2.58 -12.69 17.31
CA PRO A 179 -2.65 -11.67 18.34
C PRO A 179 -3.45 -12.11 19.57
N TYR A 180 -3.15 -11.46 20.70
CA TYR A 180 -3.99 -11.48 21.89
C TYR A 180 -5.19 -10.56 21.68
N VAL A 181 -6.39 -11.07 21.94
CA VAL A 181 -7.65 -10.38 21.65
C VAL A 181 -8.41 -10.09 22.93
N ASN A 182 -8.88 -8.84 23.04
CA ASN A 182 -9.88 -8.42 24.00
C ASN A 182 -11.06 -7.80 23.23
N LEU A 183 -12.17 -8.54 23.12
CA LEU A 183 -13.37 -8.04 22.46
C LEU A 183 -14.16 -7.17 23.45
N ALA A 184 -14.41 -5.92 23.06
CA ALA A 184 -15.26 -5.01 23.80
C ALA A 184 -16.72 -5.07 23.33
N GLU A 185 -16.96 -5.57 22.12
CA GLU A 185 -18.30 -5.77 21.56
C GLU A 185 -18.41 -7.14 20.86
N LYS A 186 -19.52 -7.85 21.09
CA LYS A 186 -19.79 -9.16 20.47
C LYS A 186 -19.97 -9.00 18.96
N GLY A 187 -19.32 -9.86 18.19
CA GLY A 187 -19.33 -9.85 16.73
C GLY A 187 -18.24 -9.00 16.09
N ASP A 188 -17.44 -8.26 16.87
CA ASP A 188 -16.16 -7.75 16.38
C ASP A 188 -15.23 -8.94 16.14
N CYS A 189 -14.63 -9.01 14.96
CA CYS A 189 -13.88 -10.20 14.52
C CYS A 189 -12.48 -9.80 14.00
N PRO A 190 -11.43 -10.04 14.80
CA PRO A 190 -10.06 -10.04 14.34
C PRO A 190 -9.79 -11.10 13.26
N TYR A 191 -9.01 -10.71 12.24
CA TYR A 191 -8.46 -11.62 11.23
C TYR A 191 -6.98 -11.35 10.99
N VAL A 192 -6.22 -12.40 10.67
CA VAL A 192 -4.86 -12.32 10.13
C VAL A 192 -4.78 -13.26 8.94
N TYR A 193 -4.63 -12.72 7.73
CA TYR A 193 -4.79 -13.52 6.51
C TYR A 193 -3.86 -13.12 5.37
N PHE A 194 -3.64 -14.09 4.49
CA PHE A 194 -3.11 -13.86 3.15
C PHE A 194 -4.24 -13.90 2.13
N GLY A 195 -3.97 -13.46 0.90
CA GLY A 195 -4.99 -13.50 -0.13
C GLY A 195 -4.49 -13.13 -1.51
N PHE A 196 -5.40 -13.22 -2.46
CA PHE A 196 -5.22 -12.76 -3.82
C PHE A 196 -6.32 -11.79 -4.21
N ASP A 197 -6.00 -10.81 -5.03
CA ASP A 197 -7.00 -10.00 -5.74
C ASP A 197 -6.66 -10.01 -7.23
N TRP A 198 -7.67 -9.84 -8.09
CA TRP A 198 -7.47 -9.74 -9.54
C TRP A 198 -7.65 -8.31 -10.03
N GLU A 199 -6.82 -7.90 -10.98
CA GLU A 199 -6.86 -6.55 -11.56
C GLU A 199 -8.27 -6.23 -12.13
N ASN A 200 -8.72 -4.98 -12.01
CA ASN A 200 -10.03 -4.49 -12.48
C ASN A 200 -11.27 -5.00 -11.70
N ASP A 201 -11.16 -5.18 -10.38
CA ASP A 201 -12.26 -5.63 -9.49
C ASP A 201 -12.89 -6.95 -9.93
N LEU A 202 -12.05 -7.85 -10.43
CA LEU A 202 -12.47 -9.13 -11.00
C LEU A 202 -12.76 -10.20 -9.92
N GLY A 203 -12.33 -9.98 -8.68
CA GLY A 203 -12.62 -10.82 -7.52
C GLY A 203 -11.51 -10.78 -6.46
N ASN A 204 -11.72 -11.49 -5.35
CA ASN A 204 -10.76 -11.66 -4.27
C ASN A 204 -10.82 -13.07 -3.65
N VAL A 205 -9.70 -13.51 -3.08
CA VAL A 205 -9.57 -14.68 -2.20
C VAL A 205 -8.86 -14.24 -0.93
N GLU A 206 -9.33 -14.74 0.20
CA GLU A 206 -8.77 -14.46 1.52
C GLU A 206 -8.66 -15.79 2.28
N GLY A 207 -7.54 -16.05 2.92
CA GLY A 207 -7.27 -17.32 3.60
C GLY A 207 -6.26 -17.13 4.72
N GLY A 208 -6.60 -17.64 5.90
CA GLY A 208 -5.78 -17.47 7.10
C GLY A 208 -6.60 -17.69 8.35
N PHE A 209 -6.44 -16.81 9.33
CA PHE A 209 -7.01 -16.98 10.67
C PHE A 209 -8.11 -15.95 10.95
N GLN A 210 -9.20 -16.43 11.53
CA GLN A 210 -10.29 -15.62 12.08
C GLN A 210 -10.43 -15.92 13.57
N PHE A 211 -10.83 -14.93 14.34
CA PHE A 211 -11.11 -15.08 15.76
C PHE A 211 -12.60 -15.30 15.99
N ILE A 212 -12.97 -16.39 16.64
CA ILE A 212 -14.37 -16.77 16.89
C ILE A 212 -14.70 -16.73 18.37
N GLU A 213 -15.88 -16.19 18.66
CA GLU A 213 -16.55 -16.30 19.96
C GLU A 213 -17.39 -17.58 19.99
N ASP A 214 -17.16 -18.46 20.96
CA ASP A 214 -17.99 -19.66 21.14
C ASP A 214 -19.29 -19.29 21.88
N GLU A 215 -20.42 -19.28 21.17
CA GLU A 215 -21.74 -18.97 21.74
C GLU A 215 -22.22 -19.97 22.81
N ALA A 216 -21.72 -21.23 22.77
CA ALA A 216 -22.07 -22.26 23.75
C ALA A 216 -21.15 -22.23 24.98
N HIS A 217 -19.96 -21.65 24.85
CA HIS A 217 -18.96 -21.55 25.92
C HIS A 217 -18.54 -20.09 26.14
N PRO A 218 -19.38 -19.25 26.76
CA PRO A 218 -19.05 -17.85 27.07
C PRO A 218 -17.77 -17.78 27.93
N GLY A 219 -16.67 -17.33 27.30
CA GLY A 219 -15.32 -17.38 27.85
C GLY A 219 -14.30 -18.13 26.97
N TYR A 220 -14.73 -18.79 25.89
CA TYR A 220 -13.88 -19.60 25.01
C TYR A 220 -13.68 -18.92 23.64
N ASN A 221 -12.85 -17.88 23.62
CA ASN A 221 -12.55 -17.12 22.41
C ASN A 221 -11.27 -17.66 21.75
N LYS A 222 -11.34 -18.07 20.48
CA LYS A 222 -10.28 -18.86 19.82
C LYS A 222 -9.98 -18.40 18.41
N TRP A 223 -8.77 -18.68 17.96
CA TRP A 223 -8.43 -18.60 16.54
C TRP A 223 -8.81 -19.89 15.82
N THR A 224 -9.26 -19.78 14.57
CA THR A 224 -9.46 -20.91 13.65
C THR A 224 -9.10 -20.50 12.23
N VAL A 225 -8.84 -21.48 11.36
CA VAL A 225 -8.56 -21.22 9.94
C VAL A 225 -9.86 -20.95 9.17
N PHE A 226 -9.82 -20.02 8.22
CA PHE A 226 -10.89 -19.75 7.26
C PHE A 226 -10.34 -19.59 5.84
N MET A 227 -11.23 -19.79 4.86
CA MET A 227 -11.06 -19.35 3.48
C MET A 227 -12.34 -18.65 3.02
N ARG A 228 -12.20 -17.55 2.29
CA ARG A 228 -13.29 -16.81 1.66
C ARG A 228 -12.96 -16.52 0.20
N GLN A 229 -13.97 -16.66 -0.67
CA GLN A 229 -13.95 -16.16 -2.04
C GLN A 229 -15.33 -15.55 -2.34
N GLY A 230 -15.38 -14.23 -2.53
CA GLY A 230 -16.66 -13.50 -2.60
C GLY A 230 -17.54 -13.75 -1.36
N ALA A 231 -18.74 -14.31 -1.59
CA ALA A 231 -19.68 -14.69 -0.53
C ALA A 231 -19.54 -16.15 -0.04
N SER A 232 -18.66 -16.94 -0.66
CA SER A 232 -18.39 -18.32 -0.25
C SER A 232 -17.37 -18.34 0.89
N TRP A 233 -17.73 -18.98 2.00
CA TRP A 233 -16.90 -19.15 3.19
C TRP A 233 -16.70 -20.63 3.51
N LEU A 234 -15.50 -20.99 3.95
CA LEU A 234 -15.14 -22.31 4.47
C LEU A 234 -14.31 -22.15 5.74
N ASN A 235 -14.55 -23.01 6.72
CA ASN A 235 -13.71 -23.11 7.91
C ASN A 235 -12.71 -24.27 7.71
N GLY A 236 -11.50 -24.09 8.22
CA GLY A 236 -10.54 -25.18 8.38
C GLY A 236 -11.05 -26.23 9.37
N SER A 237 -10.49 -27.44 9.28
CA SER A 237 -10.90 -28.63 10.01
C SER A 237 -10.76 -28.55 11.54
N ASN A 238 -11.64 -27.78 12.21
CA ASN A 238 -11.72 -27.57 13.67
C ASN A 238 -10.35 -27.37 14.36
N SER A 239 -9.43 -26.71 13.65
CA SER A 239 -8.10 -26.37 14.11
C SER A 239 -8.16 -25.13 14.99
N TYR A 240 -8.60 -25.33 16.23
CA TYR A 240 -8.60 -24.28 17.24
C TYR A 240 -7.18 -23.98 17.72
N LEU A 241 -6.80 -22.70 17.64
CA LEU A 241 -5.45 -22.23 17.96
C LEU A 241 -5.50 -21.22 19.13
N GLU A 242 -4.44 -21.23 19.92
CA GLU A 242 -4.32 -20.38 21.11
C GLU A 242 -3.88 -18.96 20.73
N GLN A 243 -4.19 -17.99 21.59
CA GLN A 243 -3.71 -16.62 21.38
C GLN A 243 -2.21 -16.54 21.67
N GLY A 244 -1.46 -15.82 20.82
CA GLY A 244 0.00 -15.74 20.89
C GLY A 244 0.74 -16.95 20.31
N SER A 245 0.06 -17.99 19.80
CA SER A 245 0.75 -19.10 19.13
C SER A 245 1.27 -18.69 17.75
N LYS A 246 2.34 -19.36 17.31
CA LYS A 246 2.98 -19.15 16.02
C LYS A 246 2.78 -20.37 15.12
N HIS A 247 2.33 -20.14 13.89
CA HIS A 247 1.99 -21.18 12.91
C HIS A 247 2.55 -20.83 11.54
N HIS A 248 2.89 -21.84 10.74
CA HIS A 248 3.22 -21.64 9.34
C HIS A 248 1.95 -21.77 8.49
N LEU A 249 1.55 -20.68 7.83
CA LEU A 249 0.38 -20.61 6.97
C LEU A 249 0.83 -20.54 5.51
N LYS A 250 0.24 -21.37 4.65
CA LYS A 250 0.46 -21.35 3.20
C LYS A 250 -0.88 -21.39 2.46
N LEU A 251 -1.15 -20.38 1.64
CA LEU A 251 -2.31 -20.25 0.76
C LEU A 251 -1.82 -20.27 -0.69
N TYR A 252 -2.35 -21.16 -1.52
CA TYR A 252 -1.96 -21.26 -2.92
C TYR A 252 -3.08 -21.77 -3.83
N ALA A 253 -2.90 -21.57 -5.13
CA ALA A 253 -3.72 -22.13 -6.18
C ALA A 253 -3.01 -23.33 -6.83
N GLU A 254 -3.67 -24.48 -6.84
CA GLU A 254 -3.22 -25.69 -7.54
C GLU A 254 -3.91 -25.75 -8.91
N ASN A 255 -3.13 -25.76 -9.99
CA ASN A 255 -3.66 -25.82 -11.35
C ASN A 255 -4.11 -27.26 -11.70
N VAL A 256 -5.41 -27.50 -11.65
CA VAL A 256 -6.02 -28.81 -11.95
C VAL A 256 -6.25 -28.97 -13.46
N SER A 257 -6.64 -27.89 -14.15
CA SER A 257 -6.75 -27.84 -15.60
C SER A 257 -6.77 -26.39 -16.10
N LYS A 258 -6.69 -26.20 -17.42
CA LYS A 258 -6.80 -24.87 -18.06
C LYS A 258 -7.97 -24.00 -17.55
N ASN A 259 -9.08 -24.62 -17.15
CA ASN A 259 -10.28 -23.93 -16.69
C ASN A 259 -10.59 -24.16 -15.19
N GLN A 260 -9.68 -24.77 -14.43
CA GLN A 260 -9.87 -25.05 -12.99
C GLN A 260 -8.56 -24.89 -12.22
N ALA A 261 -8.58 -24.00 -11.24
CA ALA A 261 -7.62 -24.01 -10.14
C ALA A 261 -8.35 -24.34 -8.83
N ASP A 262 -7.71 -25.08 -7.94
CA ASP A 262 -8.18 -25.32 -6.58
C ASP A 262 -7.41 -24.39 -5.63
N LEU A 263 -8.11 -23.66 -4.77
CA LEU A 263 -7.52 -22.93 -3.65
C LEU A 263 -7.26 -23.89 -2.50
N VAL A 264 -6.05 -23.83 -1.94
CA VAL A 264 -5.61 -24.71 -0.87
C VAL A 264 -5.00 -23.88 0.26
N ILE A 265 -5.37 -24.18 1.51
CA ILE A 265 -4.66 -23.73 2.71
C ILE A 265 -3.99 -24.91 3.38
N GLN A 266 -2.69 -24.77 3.61
CA GLN A 266 -1.93 -25.60 4.53
C GLN A 266 -1.62 -24.83 5.82
N LEU A 267 -1.80 -25.51 6.96
CA LEU A 267 -1.41 -25.08 8.29
C LEU A 267 -0.35 -26.05 8.83
N ASP A 268 0.81 -25.55 9.22
CA ASP A 268 1.93 -26.34 9.76
C ASP A 268 2.27 -27.57 8.88
N GLY A 269 2.24 -27.38 7.55
CA GLY A 269 2.52 -28.41 6.54
C GLY A 269 1.38 -29.41 6.28
N ARG A 270 0.16 -29.16 6.77
CA ARG A 270 -1.02 -30.03 6.55
C ARG A 270 -2.12 -29.27 5.84
N GLU A 271 -2.69 -29.86 4.78
CA GLU A 271 -3.89 -29.32 4.14
C GLU A 271 -5.07 -29.29 5.13
N VAL A 272 -5.69 -28.13 5.29
CA VAL A 272 -6.83 -27.89 6.21
C VAL A 272 -8.06 -27.31 5.51
N VAL A 273 -7.90 -26.70 4.34
CA VAL A 273 -9.00 -26.25 3.46
C VAL A 273 -8.61 -26.48 2.00
N ARG A 274 -9.57 -26.96 1.20
CA ARG A 274 -9.52 -26.99 -0.27
C ARG A 274 -10.86 -26.56 -0.84
N LYS A 275 -10.85 -25.74 -1.89
CA LYS A 275 -12.05 -25.30 -2.63
C LYS A 275 -11.71 -25.19 -4.12
N VAL A 276 -12.60 -25.57 -5.01
CA VAL A 276 -12.52 -25.13 -6.42
C VAL A 276 -12.63 -23.60 -6.45
N SER A 277 -11.66 -22.94 -7.09
CA SER A 277 -11.65 -21.50 -7.25
C SER A 277 -12.71 -21.05 -8.25
N ASP A 278 -13.37 -19.92 -7.97
CA ASP A 278 -14.23 -19.23 -8.93
C ASP A 278 -13.42 -18.59 -10.09
N ARG A 279 -12.07 -18.64 -10.01
CA ARG A 279 -11.11 -18.19 -11.03
C ARG A 279 -9.93 -19.15 -11.20
N ALA A 280 -9.66 -19.56 -12.44
CA ALA A 280 -8.53 -20.43 -12.79
C ALA A 280 -7.28 -19.67 -13.29
N ASP A 281 -7.45 -18.47 -13.83
CA ASP A 281 -6.36 -17.62 -14.33
C ASP A 281 -5.80 -16.76 -13.19
N PHE A 282 -4.50 -16.89 -12.91
CA PHE A 282 -3.75 -16.11 -11.91
C PHE A 282 -2.69 -15.18 -12.51
N ASP A 283 -2.55 -15.09 -13.85
CA ASP A 283 -1.49 -14.30 -14.52
C ASP A 283 -1.60 -12.78 -14.27
N LYS A 284 -2.76 -12.34 -13.76
CA LYS A 284 -3.04 -10.97 -13.29
C LYS A 284 -3.60 -10.91 -11.86
N ALA A 285 -3.25 -11.90 -11.03
CA ALA A 285 -3.46 -11.83 -9.60
C ALA A 285 -2.30 -11.11 -8.90
N CYS A 286 -2.61 -10.35 -7.84
CA CYS A 286 -1.65 -9.86 -6.86
C CYS A 286 -1.72 -10.72 -5.59
N ALA A 287 -0.63 -10.84 -4.84
CA ALA A 287 -0.66 -11.36 -3.47
C ALA A 287 -0.86 -10.22 -2.44
N LYS A 288 -1.59 -10.49 -1.35
CA LYS A 288 -1.77 -9.59 -0.20
C LYS A 288 -1.57 -10.28 1.14
N ALA A 289 -1.17 -9.51 2.13
CA ALA A 289 -1.09 -9.90 3.54
C ALA A 289 -1.77 -8.83 4.42
N VAL A 290 -2.59 -9.26 5.38
CA VAL A 290 -3.49 -8.37 6.12
C VAL A 290 -3.61 -8.76 7.60
N VAL A 291 -3.60 -7.75 8.46
CA VAL A 291 -4.05 -7.83 9.87
C VAL A 291 -5.25 -6.90 9.99
N SER A 292 -6.40 -7.37 10.48
CA SER A 292 -7.63 -6.58 10.52
C SER A 292 -8.54 -6.89 11.70
N MET A 293 -9.46 -5.98 11.99
CA MET A 293 -10.58 -6.10 12.90
C MET A 293 -11.84 -5.73 12.10
N ALA A 294 -12.66 -6.72 11.73
CA ALA A 294 -14.01 -6.43 11.23
C ALA A 294 -14.90 -6.03 12.40
N MET A 295 -15.82 -5.09 12.16
CA MET A 295 -16.70 -4.55 13.18
C MET A 295 -18.08 -5.22 13.14
N SER A 296 -18.66 -5.45 14.31
CA SER A 296 -20.05 -5.91 14.50
C SER A 296 -21.10 -4.95 13.93
N LYS A 297 -20.74 -3.68 13.78
CA LYS A 297 -21.54 -2.57 13.26
C LYS A 297 -20.83 -1.89 12.09
N VAL A 298 -21.57 -1.06 11.34
CA VAL A 298 -20.96 -0.11 10.37
C VAL A 298 -19.90 0.71 11.10
N PHE A 299 -18.68 0.75 10.56
CA PHE A 299 -17.54 1.43 11.16
C PHE A 299 -17.59 2.92 10.79
N ASP A 300 -17.64 3.78 11.81
CA ASP A 300 -17.66 5.23 11.64
C ASP A 300 -16.27 5.88 11.77
N GLY A 301 -15.24 5.07 12.02
CA GLY A 301 -13.88 5.51 12.29
C GLY A 301 -13.59 5.84 13.76
N SER A 302 -14.58 5.76 14.64
CA SER A 302 -14.48 6.11 16.07
C SER A 302 -14.97 4.99 17.01
N ASN A 303 -15.79 4.07 16.51
CA ASN A 303 -16.56 3.07 17.25
C ASN A 303 -15.90 1.69 17.42
N CYS A 304 -14.59 1.55 17.16
CA CYS A 304 -13.86 0.36 17.59
C CYS A 304 -13.33 0.51 19.02
N PHE A 305 -13.71 -0.42 19.88
CA PHE A 305 -13.26 -0.51 21.27
C PHE A 305 -12.53 -1.84 21.57
N SER A 306 -12.74 -2.84 20.71
CA SER A 306 -12.04 -4.13 20.74
C SER A 306 -10.55 -3.97 20.41
N GLN A 307 -9.74 -4.92 20.85
CA GLN A 307 -8.28 -4.90 20.72
C GLN A 307 -7.76 -6.23 20.20
N ALA A 308 -6.81 -6.19 19.27
CA ALA A 308 -6.03 -7.35 18.83
C ALA A 308 -4.55 -6.96 18.81
N LYS A 309 -3.71 -7.54 19.68
CA LYS A 309 -2.35 -7.06 19.97
C LYS A 309 -1.27 -8.09 19.66
N GLY A 310 -0.19 -7.66 19.03
CA GLY A 310 1.00 -8.46 18.76
C GLY A 310 0.87 -9.45 17.59
N ALA A 311 0.05 -9.16 16.59
CA ALA A 311 0.01 -9.97 15.36
C ALA A 311 1.35 -9.84 14.63
N LYS A 312 1.95 -10.95 14.17
CA LYS A 312 3.19 -10.89 13.37
C LYS A 312 3.06 -11.70 12.10
N LEU A 313 3.67 -11.17 11.05
CA LEU A 313 3.83 -11.81 9.75
C LEU A 313 5.33 -11.83 9.45
N GLU A 314 5.94 -13.00 9.56
CA GLU A 314 7.38 -13.21 9.45
C GLU A 314 7.68 -14.18 8.31
N ASN A 315 8.87 -14.09 7.72
CA ASN A 315 9.34 -15.00 6.66
C ASN A 315 8.36 -15.13 5.47
N VAL A 316 7.55 -14.09 5.21
CA VAL A 316 6.51 -14.12 4.18
C VAL A 316 7.14 -14.23 2.80
N LYS A 317 6.66 -15.18 2.00
CA LYS A 317 7.13 -15.44 0.63
C LYS A 317 5.97 -15.64 -0.32
N VAL A 318 6.23 -15.46 -1.60
CA VAL A 318 5.27 -15.64 -2.70
C VAL A 318 5.85 -16.46 -3.85
N SER A 319 4.98 -17.19 -4.53
CA SER A 319 5.23 -17.83 -5.83
C SER A 319 4.48 -17.14 -6.95
N LYS A 320 4.91 -17.39 -8.19
CA LYS A 320 4.25 -16.90 -9.40
C LYS A 320 3.82 -18.05 -10.32
N THR A 321 2.81 -17.78 -11.15
CA THR A 321 2.28 -18.73 -12.13
C THR A 321 3.38 -19.37 -12.97
N GLY A 322 3.39 -20.70 -12.99
CA GLY A 322 4.39 -21.49 -13.69
C GLY A 322 5.74 -21.65 -12.96
N THR A 323 5.83 -21.28 -11.68
CA THR A 323 7.03 -21.46 -10.85
C THR A 323 6.71 -22.08 -9.49
N ASP A 324 7.45 -23.13 -9.12
CA ASP A 324 7.37 -23.73 -7.77
C ASP A 324 8.20 -22.97 -6.71
N SER A 325 8.87 -21.89 -7.11
CA SER A 325 9.85 -21.16 -6.28
C SER A 325 9.19 -20.05 -5.47
N TYR A 326 9.36 -20.11 -4.15
CA TYR A 326 8.94 -19.07 -3.21
C TYR A 326 10.06 -18.06 -2.94
N SER A 327 9.73 -16.78 -3.08
CA SER A 327 10.65 -15.64 -3.00
C SER A 327 10.15 -14.60 -1.99
N ASP A 328 11.04 -13.77 -1.43
CA ASP A 328 10.70 -12.82 -0.35
C ASP A 328 9.60 -11.81 -0.77
N PHE A 329 8.47 -11.85 -0.07
CA PHE A 329 7.32 -10.95 -0.26
C PHE A 329 7.70 -9.47 -0.06
N TYR A 330 8.68 -9.18 0.80
CA TYR A 330 9.09 -7.81 1.10
C TYR A 330 10.02 -7.22 0.02
N GLY A 331 10.54 -8.04 -0.89
CA GLY A 331 11.33 -7.64 -2.05
C GLY A 331 10.52 -7.17 -3.26
N TYR A 332 9.21 -7.34 -3.27
CA TYR A 332 8.34 -6.96 -4.40
C TYR A 332 7.79 -5.54 -4.32
N GLU A 333 7.52 -4.96 -5.49
CA GLU A 333 6.82 -3.68 -5.62
C GLU A 333 5.38 -3.76 -5.10
N LEU A 334 4.93 -2.68 -4.49
CA LEU A 334 3.59 -2.56 -3.91
C LEU A 334 2.61 -1.91 -4.89
N TYR A 335 1.35 -2.32 -4.81
CA TYR A 335 0.28 -1.61 -5.49
C TYR A 335 -0.15 -0.40 -4.65
N HIS A 336 -0.11 0.80 -5.26
CA HIS A 336 -0.43 2.07 -4.60
C HIS A 336 -1.57 2.85 -5.27
N LYS A 337 -2.14 2.35 -6.38
CA LYS A 337 -3.19 3.07 -7.11
C LYS A 337 -4.53 2.96 -6.40
N TRP A 338 -4.97 4.04 -5.77
CA TRP A 338 -6.34 4.15 -5.31
C TRP A 338 -7.26 4.54 -6.47
N ASN A 339 -8.34 3.80 -6.69
CA ASN A 339 -9.32 4.13 -7.73
C ASN A 339 -10.76 4.02 -7.20
N PRO A 340 -11.39 5.13 -6.77
CA PRO A 340 -12.77 5.10 -6.25
C PRO A 340 -13.82 4.74 -7.32
N SER A 341 -13.49 4.77 -8.62
CA SER A 341 -14.41 4.43 -9.71
C SER A 341 -14.41 2.96 -10.12
N LEU A 342 -13.33 2.22 -9.81
CA LEU A 342 -13.30 0.76 -9.92
C LEU A 342 -14.08 0.08 -8.79
N GLY A 343 -14.18 0.75 -7.63
CA GLY A 343 -14.98 0.31 -6.48
C GLY A 343 -16.49 0.50 -6.64
N LYS A 344 -17.12 0.00 -7.71
CA LYS A 344 -18.60 -0.16 -7.71
C LYS A 344 -19.06 -1.18 -6.66
N SER A 345 -18.16 -2.06 -6.25
CA SER A 345 -18.26 -2.96 -5.08
C SER A 345 -17.69 -2.34 -3.79
N GLY A 346 -17.32 -1.05 -3.82
CA GLY A 346 -16.65 -0.33 -2.74
C GLY A 346 -15.15 -0.64 -2.54
N MET A 347 -14.64 -1.73 -3.11
CA MET A 347 -13.35 -2.33 -2.74
C MET A 347 -12.12 -1.44 -2.98
N TRP A 348 -11.37 -1.21 -1.91
CA TRP A 348 -10.05 -0.61 -1.93
C TRP A 348 -8.95 -1.63 -2.33
N PHE A 349 -7.98 -1.20 -3.15
CA PHE A 349 -6.82 -1.98 -3.59
C PHE A 349 -5.51 -1.25 -3.23
N GLY A 350 -4.51 -1.99 -2.74
CA GLY A 350 -3.15 -1.52 -2.52
C GLY A 350 -2.53 -1.88 -1.17
N THR A 351 -1.50 -1.13 -0.77
CA THR A 351 -0.94 -1.13 0.59
C THR A 351 -1.41 0.09 1.40
N ALA A 352 -2.12 -0.10 2.52
CA ALA A 352 -2.61 0.98 3.37
C ALA A 352 -2.99 0.52 4.79
N ASP A 353 -2.98 1.52 5.68
CA ASP A 353 -3.38 1.45 7.08
C ASP A 353 -4.68 2.24 7.29
N CYS A 354 -5.79 1.53 7.48
CA CYS A 354 -7.14 2.07 7.63
C CYS A 354 -7.71 1.69 8.99
N ILE A 355 -8.01 2.57 9.94
CA ILE A 355 -7.52 3.95 10.04
C ILE A 355 -6.24 3.90 10.88
N SER A 356 -5.17 4.53 10.39
CA SER A 356 -3.82 4.44 10.97
C SER A 356 -3.73 4.80 12.46
N SER A 357 -4.64 5.64 12.98
CA SER A 357 -4.73 5.98 14.42
C SER A 357 -5.08 4.79 15.34
N TYR A 358 -5.57 3.68 14.78
CA TYR A 358 -5.83 2.43 15.49
C TYR A 358 -4.70 1.41 15.37
N LEU A 359 -3.70 1.67 14.52
CA LEU A 359 -2.62 0.74 14.18
C LEU A 359 -1.32 1.12 14.87
N HIS A 360 -0.85 0.23 15.73
CA HIS A 360 0.37 0.39 16.50
C HIS A 360 1.38 -0.67 16.07
N TYR A 361 2.60 -0.23 15.78
CA TYR A 361 3.66 -1.10 15.31
C TYR A 361 4.72 -1.29 16.38
N ASP A 362 4.98 -2.53 16.75
CA ASP A 362 6.04 -2.91 17.68
C ASP A 362 7.40 -2.86 16.97
N GLN A 363 8.49 -2.61 17.71
CA GLN A 363 9.84 -2.49 17.15
C GLN A 363 10.33 -3.76 16.42
N ASP A 364 9.74 -4.92 16.73
CA ASP A 364 10.03 -6.22 16.13
C ASP A 364 9.07 -6.61 14.97
N GLY A 365 8.28 -5.64 14.48
CA GLY A 365 7.34 -5.84 13.38
C GLY A 365 5.95 -6.34 13.78
N GLY A 366 5.67 -6.45 15.09
CA GLY A 366 4.32 -6.65 15.60
C GLY A 366 3.34 -5.58 15.11
N VAL A 367 2.10 -5.99 14.84
CA VAL A 367 0.98 -5.14 14.46
C VAL A 367 -0.13 -5.32 15.49
N SER A 368 -0.56 -4.21 16.06
CA SER A 368 -1.61 -4.16 17.07
C SER A 368 -2.73 -3.20 16.64
N ILE A 369 -3.97 -3.66 16.71
CA ILE A 369 -5.18 -2.87 16.48
C ILE A 369 -5.81 -2.54 17.83
N TYR A 370 -5.81 -1.26 18.22
CA TYR A 370 -6.56 -0.72 19.35
C TYR A 370 -6.63 0.81 19.31
N LYS A 371 -7.61 1.41 19.98
CA LYS A 371 -7.65 2.86 20.21
C LYS A 371 -6.65 3.26 21.29
N ALA A 372 -5.73 4.17 21.00
CA ALA A 372 -4.91 4.81 22.05
C ALA A 372 -5.80 5.63 23.00
N ASN A 373 -5.37 5.78 24.26
CA ASN A 373 -6.05 6.52 25.32
C ASN A 373 -5.59 7.99 25.36
#